data_AF-A0A524NVM3-F1
#
_entry.id   AF-A0A524NVM3-F1
#
_cell.length_a   1.000
_cell.length_b   1.000
_cell.length_c   1.000
_cell.angle_alpha   90.00
_cell.angle_beta   90.00
_cell.angle_gamma   90.00
#
_symmetry.space_group_name_H-M   'P 1'
#
loop_
_entity.id
_entity.type
_entity.pdbx_description
1 polymer ?
#
loop_
_entity_poly.entity_id
_entity_poly.type
_entity_poly.pdbx_seq_one_letter_code
_entity_poly.pdbx_strand_id
1 'polypeptide(L)'
;MRKAIVVAVLAVLVLGTMLLWMFNSESAFKGSSSIIIGIQVVILVFAVLVVVKRWTAKKQNLPAEDEMSKRILQRGAATSYYLSIYMWLALMYFEERIELERSTLIGAGILGMAILYGLSWVYHTYIKRSHD
;
A
#
# COMPACT_ATOMS: atom_id res chain seq x y z
N MET A 1 -2.20 20.47 -2.93
CA MET A 1 -2.93 20.17 -4.19
C MET A 1 -2.11 19.35 -5.17
N ARG A 2 -0.94 19.82 -5.67
CA ARG A 2 -0.12 19.08 -6.66
C ARG A 2 0.17 17.62 -6.25
N LYS A 3 0.56 17.39 -4.99
CA LYS A 3 0.81 16.03 -4.45
C LYS A 3 -0.42 15.12 -4.45
N ALA A 4 -1.61 15.66 -4.21
CA ALA A 4 -2.86 14.88 -4.21
C ALA A 4 -3.26 14.50 -5.65
N ILE A 5 -3.04 15.40 -6.60
CA ILE A 5 -3.25 15.13 -8.03
C ILE A 5 -2.30 14.01 -8.50
N VAL A 6 -1.03 14.05 -8.11
CA VAL A 6 -0.06 12.98 -8.46
C VAL A 6 -0.54 11.62 -7.91
N VAL A 7 -0.97 11.57 -6.65
CA VAL A 7 -1.50 10.33 -6.05
C VAL A 7 -2.77 9.85 -6.77
N ALA A 8 -3.67 10.77 -7.14
CA ALA A 8 -4.88 10.42 -7.88
C ALA A 8 -4.57 9.89 -9.29
N VAL A 9 -3.65 10.54 -10.02
CA VAL A 9 -3.21 10.09 -11.35
C VAL A 9 -2.59 8.69 -11.27
N LEU A 10 -1.73 8.45 -10.28
CA LEU A 10 -1.14 7.13 -10.07
C LEU A 10 -2.20 6.07 -9.76
N ALA A 11 -3.17 6.38 -8.91
CA ALA A 11 -4.27 5.45 -8.60
C ALA A 11 -5.12 5.13 -9.83
N VAL A 12 -5.45 6.13 -10.66
CA VAL A 12 -6.18 5.94 -11.92
C VAL A 12 -5.38 5.11 -12.91
N LEU A 13 -4.06 5.33 -13.00
CA LEU A 13 -3.19 4.56 -13.88
C LEU A 13 -3.14 3.09 -13.46
N VAL A 14 -2.98 2.82 -12.16
CA VAL A 14 -3.02 1.46 -11.60
C VAL A 14 -4.36 0.79 -11.89
N LEU A 15 -5.49 1.48 -11.64
CA LEU A 15 -6.83 1.01 -12.00
C LEU A 15 -6.97 0.70 -13.48
N GLY A 16 -6.49 1.60 -14.35
CA GLY A 16 -6.55 1.42 -15.80
C GLY A 16 -5.77 0.18 -16.25
N THR A 17 -4.56 -0.02 -15.74
CA THR A 17 -3.76 -1.21 -16.04
C THR A 17 -4.41 -2.50 -15.53
N MET A 18 -5.06 -2.46 -14.37
CA MET A 18 -5.78 -3.59 -13.80
C MET A 18 -6.99 -3.98 -14.65
N LEU A 19 -7.83 -3.00 -15.02
CA LEU A 19 -9.01 -3.23 -15.86
C LEU A 19 -8.61 -3.76 -17.23
N LEU A 20 -7.58 -3.18 -17.87
CA LEU A 20 -7.04 -3.68 -19.13
C LEU A 20 -6.56 -5.13 -19.02
N TRP A 21 -5.90 -5.50 -17.92
CA TRP A 21 -5.45 -6.87 -17.68
C TRP A 21 -6.63 -7.84 -17.47
N MET A 22 -7.66 -7.43 -16.74
CA MET A 22 -8.87 -8.23 -16.53
C MET A 22 -9.64 -8.49 -17.83
N PHE A 23 -9.74 -7.52 -18.72
CA PHE A 23 -10.46 -7.70 -20.00
C PHE A 23 -9.69 -8.53 -21.02
N ASN A 24 -8.35 -8.57 -20.94
CA ASN A 24 -7.52 -9.30 -21.90
C ASN A 24 -7.11 -10.72 -21.42
N SER A 25 -7.41 -11.10 -20.18
CA SER A 25 -7.01 -12.40 -19.62
C SER A 25 -8.20 -13.35 -19.46
N GLU A 26 -8.29 -14.36 -20.32
CA GLU A 26 -9.31 -15.44 -20.23
C GLU A 26 -9.20 -16.26 -18.93
N SER A 27 -8.03 -16.25 -18.27
CA SER A 27 -7.75 -16.96 -17.02
C SER A 27 -7.84 -16.07 -15.76
N ALA A 28 -8.41 -14.87 -15.84
CA ALA A 28 -8.42 -13.88 -14.74
C ALA A 28 -8.97 -14.42 -13.41
N PHE A 29 -9.78 -15.48 -13.44
CA PHE A 29 -10.43 -16.08 -12.25
C PHE A 29 -9.85 -17.42 -11.78
N LYS A 30 -8.69 -17.87 -12.29
CA LYS A 30 -7.99 -19.03 -11.68
C LYS A 30 -7.49 -18.69 -10.27
N GLY A 31 -7.50 -19.67 -9.36
CA GLY A 31 -7.35 -19.46 -7.91
C GLY A 31 -6.07 -18.75 -7.42
N SER A 32 -4.98 -18.74 -8.19
CA SER A 32 -3.78 -17.92 -7.88
C SER A 32 -3.96 -16.44 -8.23
N SER A 33 -4.78 -16.13 -9.24
CA SER A 33 -5.06 -14.78 -9.72
C SER A 33 -5.97 -14.00 -8.76
N SER A 34 -6.86 -14.70 -8.05
CA SER A 34 -7.79 -14.08 -7.10
C SER A 34 -7.09 -13.42 -5.91
N ILE A 35 -5.96 -13.99 -5.44
CA ILE A 35 -5.16 -13.40 -4.35
C ILE A 35 -4.54 -12.08 -4.80
N ILE A 36 -3.94 -12.04 -5.98
CA ILE A 36 -3.30 -10.83 -6.54
C ILE A 36 -4.34 -9.72 -6.75
N ILE A 37 -5.52 -10.07 -7.26
CA ILE A 37 -6.65 -9.16 -7.41
C ILE A 37 -7.08 -8.61 -6.04
N GLY A 38 -7.17 -9.47 -5.01
CA GLY A 38 -7.50 -9.06 -3.65
C GLY A 38 -6.50 -8.04 -3.07
N ILE A 39 -5.20 -8.27 -3.26
CA ILE A 39 -4.13 -7.36 -2.83
C ILE A 39 -4.28 -5.99 -3.50
N GLN A 40 -4.51 -5.97 -4.81
CA GLN A 40 -4.69 -4.75 -5.58
C GLN A 40 -5.93 -3.96 -5.12
N VAL A 41 -7.04 -4.66 -4.84
CA VAL A 41 -8.26 -4.03 -4.31
C VAL A 41 -7.99 -3.37 -2.96
N VAL A 42 -7.27 -4.02 -2.05
CA VAL A 42 -6.91 -3.43 -0.74
C VAL A 42 -6.09 -2.15 -0.92
N ILE A 43 -5.08 -2.16 -1.79
CA ILE A 43 -4.24 -1.00 -2.08
C ILE A 43 -5.09 0.14 -2.68
N LEU A 44 -6.02 -0.18 -3.58
CA LEU A 44 -6.90 0.80 -4.21
C LEU A 44 -7.88 1.42 -3.23
N VAL A 45 -8.51 0.61 -2.37
CA VAL A 45 -9.38 1.11 -1.30
C VAL A 45 -8.61 2.07 -0.41
N PHE A 46 -7.37 1.72 -0.02
CA PHE A 46 -6.52 2.61 0.78
C PHE A 46 -6.21 3.92 0.05
N ALA A 47 -5.87 3.87 -1.24
CA ALA A 47 -5.61 5.06 -2.05
C ALA A 47 -6.85 5.97 -2.15
N VAL A 48 -8.04 5.40 -2.35
CA VAL A 48 -9.31 6.13 -2.39
C VAL A 48 -9.60 6.78 -1.04
N LEU A 49 -9.45 6.07 0.07
CA LEU A 49 -9.63 6.62 1.42
C LEU A 49 -8.72 7.82 1.69
N VAL A 50 -7.46 7.75 1.26
CA VAL A 50 -6.50 8.87 1.39
C VAL A 50 -6.95 10.08 0.56
N VAL A 51 -7.41 9.88 -0.68
CA VAL A 51 -7.89 10.96 -1.54
C VAL A 51 -9.15 11.60 -0.97
N VAL A 52 -10.14 10.80 -0.54
CA VAL A 52 -11.39 11.28 0.07
C VAL A 52 -11.09 12.10 1.33
N LYS A 53 -10.24 11.59 2.24
CA LYS A 53 -9.87 12.31 3.46
C LYS A 53 -9.23 13.67 3.15
N ARG A 54 -8.33 13.73 2.16
CA ARG A 54 -7.68 14.98 1.74
C ARG A 54 -8.66 15.97 1.09
N TRP A 55 -9.64 15.48 0.34
CA TRP A 55 -10.67 16.33 -0.25
C TRP A 55 -11.60 16.90 0.82
N THR A 56 -12.09 16.07 1.75
CA THR A 56 -12.94 16.51 2.85
C THR A 56 -12.23 17.55 3.74
N ALA A 57 -10.95 17.35 4.06
CA ALA A 57 -10.15 18.32 4.82
C ALA A 57 -10.05 19.68 4.11
N LYS A 58 -9.88 19.68 2.79
CA LYS A 58 -9.87 20.92 1.99
C LYS A 58 -11.23 21.62 2.01
N LYS A 59 -12.33 20.87 1.91
CA LYS A 59 -13.70 21.41 1.96
C LYS A 59 -13.99 22.08 3.31
N GLN A 60 -13.34 21.62 4.38
CA GLN A 60 -13.50 22.12 5.74
C GLN A 60 -12.54 23.27 6.10
N ASN A 61 -11.71 23.77 5.16
CA ASN A 61 -10.65 24.76 5.41
C ASN A 61 -9.68 24.40 6.56
N LEU A 62 -9.59 23.10 6.89
CA LEU A 62 -8.62 22.62 7.86
C LEU A 62 -7.24 22.60 7.20
N PRO A 63 -6.15 22.87 7.94
CA PRO A 63 -4.80 22.67 7.43
C PRO A 63 -4.68 21.22 6.95
N ALA A 64 -4.41 21.05 5.65
CA ALA A 64 -4.47 19.75 4.99
C ALA A 64 -3.45 18.74 5.53
N GLU A 65 -2.38 19.22 6.17
CA GLU A 65 -1.36 18.42 6.83
C GLU A 65 -0.96 19.13 8.15
N ASP A 66 -1.29 18.51 9.28
CA ASP A 66 -0.72 18.84 10.58
C ASP A 66 0.75 18.39 10.63
N GLU A 67 1.63 19.18 11.27
CA GLU A 67 3.06 18.86 11.42
C GLU A 67 3.25 17.51 12.09
N MET A 68 2.42 17.18 13.07
CA MET A 68 2.46 15.89 13.77
C MET A 68 2.09 14.74 12.82
N SER A 69 1.01 14.89 12.06
CA SER A 69 0.58 13.91 11.04
C SER A 69 1.67 13.68 9.98
N LYS A 70 2.38 14.74 9.58
CA LYS A 70 3.50 14.66 8.64
C LYS A 70 4.69 13.89 9.21
N ARG A 71 5.04 14.12 10.48
CA ARG A 71 6.10 13.36 11.17
C ARG A 71 5.75 11.89 11.33
N ILE A 72 4.51 11.56 11.69
CA ILE A 72 4.02 10.17 11.79
C ILE A 72 4.13 9.48 10.43
N LEU A 73 3.69 10.14 9.36
CA LEU A 73 3.77 9.59 8.01
C LEU A 73 5.22 9.34 7.57
N GLN A 74 6.11 10.31 7.81
CA GLN A 74 7.53 10.19 7.44
C GLN A 74 8.24 9.09 8.22
N ARG A 75 8.04 9.04 9.55
CA ARG A 75 8.63 7.99 10.40
C ARG A 75 8.06 6.62 10.07
N GLY A 76 6.74 6.55 9.84
CA GLY A 76 6.08 5.30 9.47
C GLY A 76 6.53 4.76 8.12
N ALA A 77 6.67 5.64 7.12
CA ALA A 77 7.22 5.27 5.82
C ALA A 77 8.68 4.80 5.93
N ALA A 78 9.51 5.46 6.74
CA ALA A 78 10.91 5.07 6.92
C ALA A 78 11.04 3.70 7.62
N THR A 79 10.33 3.47 8.73
CA THR A 79 10.42 2.21 9.47
C THR A 79 9.85 1.04 8.66
N SER A 80 8.72 1.24 7.97
CA SER A 80 8.17 0.21 7.08
C SER A 80 9.07 -0.11 5.90
N TYR A 81 9.77 0.89 5.34
CA TYR A 81 10.76 0.68 4.29
C TYR A 81 11.92 -0.21 4.77
N TYR A 82 12.51 0.10 5.93
CA TYR A 82 13.60 -0.71 6.49
C TYR A 82 13.14 -2.13 6.82
N LEU A 83 11.97 -2.30 7.44
CA LEU A 83 11.41 -3.63 7.71
C LEU A 83 11.14 -4.41 6.42
N SER A 84 10.67 -3.72 5.38
CA SER A 84 10.41 -4.34 4.07
C SER A 84 11.68 -4.87 3.43
N ILE A 85 12.83 -4.18 3.56
CA ILE A 85 14.11 -4.69 3.05
C ILE A 85 14.48 -6.02 3.70
N TYR A 86 14.36 -6.12 5.03
CA TYR A 86 14.65 -7.37 5.72
C TYR A 86 13.67 -8.49 5.37
N MET A 87 12.39 -8.15 5.19
CA MET A 87 11.37 -9.09 4.72
C MET A 87 11.68 -9.60 3.31
N TRP A 88 12.12 -8.74 2.39
CA TRP A 88 12.57 -9.15 1.06
C TRP A 88 13.83 -10.01 1.08
N LEU A 89 14.80 -9.70 1.95
CA LEU A 89 15.97 -10.56 2.16
C LEU A 89 15.57 -11.95 2.63
N ALA A 90 14.62 -12.05 3.56
CA ALA A 90 14.08 -13.33 4.00
C ALA A 90 13.37 -14.07 2.85
N LEU A 91 12.53 -13.39 2.07
CA LEU A 91 11.86 -14.00 0.91
C LEU A 91 12.86 -14.54 -0.12
N MET A 92 13.93 -13.80 -0.40
CA MET A 92 14.99 -14.24 -1.31
C MET A 92 15.72 -15.47 -0.77
N TYR A 93 16.03 -15.51 0.52
CA TYR A 93 16.69 -16.66 1.14
C TYR A 93 15.82 -17.92 1.13
N PHE A 94 14.51 -17.77 1.30
CA PHE A 94 13.55 -18.88 1.31
C PHE A 94 12.90 -19.17 -0.04
N GLU A 95 13.23 -18.42 -1.10
CA GLU A 95 12.59 -18.53 -2.42
C GLU A 95 12.60 -19.98 -2.94
N GLU A 96 13.73 -20.68 -2.81
CA GLU A 96 13.87 -22.06 -3.27
C GLU A 96 13.05 -23.09 -2.47
N ARG A 97 12.65 -22.75 -1.25
CA ARG A 97 11.87 -23.64 -0.36
C ARG A 97 10.37 -23.38 -0.42
N ILE A 98 9.95 -22.31 -1.10
CA ILE A 98 8.56 -21.91 -1.20
C ILE A 98 7.99 -22.43 -2.53
N GLU A 99 7.05 -23.37 -2.46
CA GLU A 99 6.32 -23.91 -3.62
C GLU A 99 5.27 -22.91 -4.14
N LEU A 100 5.66 -21.66 -4.40
CA LEU A 100 4.80 -20.65 -5.00
C LEU A 100 5.36 -20.22 -6.36
N GLU A 101 4.46 -19.94 -7.31
CA GLU A 101 4.85 -19.25 -8.53
C GLU A 101 5.48 -17.90 -8.20
N ARG A 102 6.53 -17.52 -8.95
CA ARG A 102 7.26 -16.26 -8.75
C ARG A 102 6.33 -15.03 -8.80
N SER A 103 5.32 -15.05 -9.67
CA SER A 103 4.28 -14.00 -9.75
C SER A 103 3.52 -13.83 -8.43
N THR A 104 3.16 -14.94 -7.79
CA THR A 104 2.46 -14.98 -6.51
C THR A 104 3.40 -14.56 -5.37
N LEU A 105 4.66 -14.97 -5.42
CA LEU A 105 5.69 -14.55 -4.44
C LEU A 105 5.90 -13.02 -4.47
N ILE A 106 5.99 -12.43 -5.65
CA ILE A 106 6.12 -10.96 -5.82
C ILE A 106 4.86 -10.26 -5.28
N GLY A 107 3.68 -10.76 -5.61
CA GLY A 107 2.42 -10.24 -5.09
C GLY A 107 2.36 -10.29 -3.56
N ALA A 108 2.76 -11.42 -2.97
CA ALA A 108 2.85 -11.60 -1.52
C ALA A 108 3.86 -10.62 -0.89
N GLY A 109 5.01 -10.38 -1.53
CA GLY A 109 5.99 -9.39 -1.09
C GLY A 109 5.42 -7.96 -1.08
N ILE A 110 4.65 -7.57 -2.10
CA ILE A 110 3.97 -6.27 -2.16
C ILE A 110 2.91 -6.14 -1.04
N LEU A 111 2.11 -7.18 -0.81
CA LEU A 111 1.17 -7.21 0.32
C LEU A 111 1.92 -7.12 1.66
N GLY A 112 3.06 -7.82 1.80
CA GLY A 112 3.92 -7.74 2.97
C GLY A 112 4.38 -6.30 3.25
N MET A 113 4.81 -5.58 2.22
CA MET A 113 5.16 -4.16 2.34
C MET A 113 3.96 -3.30 2.78
N ALA A 114 2.77 -3.54 2.21
CA ALA A 114 1.57 -2.82 2.59
C ALA A 114 1.16 -3.08 4.07
N ILE A 115 1.28 -4.33 4.53
CA ILE A 115 1.02 -4.71 5.93
C ILE A 115 2.05 -4.05 6.85
N LEU A 116 3.34 -4.12 6.53
CA LEU A 116 4.40 -3.50 7.32
C LEU A 116 4.21 -1.98 7.43
N TYR A 117 3.77 -1.34 6.35
CA TYR A 117 3.38 0.06 6.37
C TYR A 117 2.18 0.33 7.28
N GLY A 118 1.12 -0.48 7.19
CA GLY A 118 -0.04 -0.39 8.08
C GLY A 118 0.31 -0.55 9.55
N LEU A 119 1.11 -1.57 9.89
CA LEU A 119 1.58 -1.83 11.25
C LEU A 119 2.45 -0.69 11.78
N SER A 120 3.37 -0.21 10.95
CA SER A 120 4.21 0.94 11.30
C SER A 120 3.40 2.21 11.53
N TRP A 121 2.41 2.47 10.68
CA TRP A 121 1.50 3.60 10.86
C TRP A 121 0.70 3.49 12.18
N VAL A 122 0.15 2.31 12.50
CA VAL A 122 -0.53 2.05 13.78
C VAL A 122 0.42 2.26 14.96
N TYR A 123 1.64 1.71 14.90
CA TYR A 123 2.65 1.85 15.94
C TYR A 123 2.98 3.32 16.23
N HIS A 124 3.21 4.13 15.20
CA HIS A 124 3.52 5.55 15.38
C HIS A 124 2.31 6.40 15.75
N THR A 125 1.10 5.98 15.38
CA THR A 125 -0.13 6.73 15.68
C THR A 125 -0.63 6.50 17.11
N TYR A 126 -0.55 5.26 17.61
CA TYR A 126 -1.16 4.86 18.89
C TYR A 126 -0.13 4.60 20.00
N ILE A 127 0.96 3.87 19.71
CA ILE A 127 1.90 3.43 20.76
C ILE A 127 2.89 4.54 21.10
N LYS A 128 3.52 5.14 20.09
CA LYS A 128 4.49 6.22 20.33
C LYS A 128 3.84 7.49 20.92
N ARG A 129 2.57 7.74 20.58
CA ARG A 129 1.77 8.84 21.13
C ARG A 129 1.53 8.71 22.65
N SER A 130 1.66 7.51 23.22
CA SER A 130 1.48 7.29 24.65
C SER A 130 2.71 7.63 25.50
N HIS A 131 3.87 7.86 24.88
CA HIS A 131 5.15 8.02 25.57
C HIS A 131 5.83 9.40 25.37
N ASP A 132 5.19 10.30 24.61
CA ASP A 132 5.56 11.72 24.48
C ASP A 132 4.45 12.59 25.10
#